data_AF-A0A1C3NAC5-F1
#
_entry.id   AF-A0A1C3NAC5-F1
#
_cell.length_a   1.000
_cell.length_b   1.000
_cell.length_c   1.000
_cell.angle_alpha   90.00
_cell.angle_beta   90.00
_cell.angle_gamma   90.00
#
_symmetry.space_group_name_H-M   'P 1'
#
loop_
_entity.id
_entity.type
_entity.pdbx_description
1 polymer ?
#
loop_
_entity_poly.entity_id
_entity_poly.type
_entity_poly.pdbx_seq_one_letter_code
_entity_poly.pdbx_strand_id
1 'polypeptide(L)' 'MSASEVVVTFSVAPKQPGAAACPGNNQVSYEVDLGELLRDRALVDGQCLPDGEAPTTSFCATGPTRFRP' A
#
# COMPACT_ATOMS: atom_id res chain seq x y z
N MET A 1 17.42 15.85 5.98
CA MET A 1 16.18 15.62 6.75
C MET A 1 15.78 14.18 6.49
N SER A 2 15.69 13.35 7.53
CA SER A 2 15.19 11.97 7.40
C SER A 2 13.69 12.05 7.07
N ALA A 3 13.21 11.27 6.09
CA ALA A 3 11.78 11.18 5.84
C ALA A 3 11.07 10.58 7.07
N SER A 4 9.91 11.12 7.46
CA SER A 4 9.11 10.63 8.58
C SER A 4 8.36 9.32 8.28
N GLU A 5 8.38 8.88 7.01
CA GLU A 5 7.55 7.81 6.50
C GLU A 5 8.31 7.04 5.42
N VAL A 6 7.96 5.76 5.26
CA VAL A 6 8.35 4.91 4.14
C VAL A 6 7.07 4.49 3.42
N VAL A 7 6.93 4.93 2.17
CA VAL A 7 5.78 4.61 1.33
C VAL A 7 6.14 3.42 0.44
N VAL A 8 5.38 2.34 0.57
CA VAL A 8 5.49 1.17 -0.30
C VAL A 8 4.27 1.12 -1.20
N THR A 9 4.49 1.09 -2.51
CA THR A 9 3.42 1.05 -3.51
C THR A 9 3.64 -0.17 -4.40
N PHE A 10 2.62 -1.01 -4.49
CA PHE A 10 2.58 -2.09 -5.48
C PHE A 10 1.74 -1.63 -6.68
N SER A 11 2.33 -1.69 -7.87
CA SER A 11 1.64 -1.47 -9.13
C SER A 11 1.49 -2.81 -9.84
N VAL A 12 0.26 -3.16 -10.18
CA VAL A 12 -0.05 -4.39 -10.92
C VAL A 12 -0.60 -4.02 -12.28
N ALA A 13 -0.08 -4.64 -13.34
CA ALA A 13 -0.63 -4.42 -14.67
C ALA A 13 -2.08 -4.92 -14.70
N PRO A 14 -3.08 -4.07 -15.04
CA PRO A 14 -4.42 -4.54 -15.23
C PRO A 14 -4.46 -5.51 -16.42
N LYS A 15 -5.26 -6.57 -16.32
CA LYS A 15 -5.60 -7.42 -17.48
C LYS A 15 -6.67 -6.69 -18.33
N GLN A 16 -7.65 -7.42 -18.87
CA GLN A 16 -8.92 -6.85 -19.33
C GLN A 16 -9.95 -7.00 -18.20
N PRO A 17 -9.97 -6.11 -17.19
CA PRO A 17 -10.99 -6.18 -16.18
C PRO A 17 -12.35 -5.83 -16.83
N GLY A 18 -13.32 -6.74 -16.69
CA GLY A 18 -14.73 -6.34 -16.76
C GLY A 18 -15.10 -5.54 -15.50
N ALA A 19 -16.39 -5.22 -15.34
CA ALA A 19 -16.87 -4.68 -14.08
C ALA A 19 -16.56 -5.67 -12.94
N ALA A 20 -15.73 -5.26 -11.99
CA ALA A 20 -15.29 -6.10 -10.88
C ALA A 20 -15.31 -5.29 -9.58
N ALA A 21 -15.82 -5.89 -8.51
CA ALA A 21 -15.89 -5.27 -7.19
C ALA A 21 -14.67 -5.57 -6.31
N CYS A 22 -13.71 -6.38 -6.80
CA CYS A 22 -12.79 -7.25 -6.05
C CYS A 22 -12.42 -6.84 -4.61
N PRO A 23 -13.11 -7.38 -3.59
CA PRO A 23 -12.43 -8.08 -2.52
C PRO A 23 -12.20 -9.54 -2.98
N GLY A 24 -10.96 -10.04 -2.89
CA GLY A 24 -10.67 -11.48 -3.07
C GLY A 24 -9.76 -11.89 -4.23
N ASN A 25 -8.90 -11.00 -4.75
CA ASN A 25 -7.77 -11.48 -5.55
C ASN A 25 -6.89 -12.45 -4.74
N ASN A 26 -6.25 -13.41 -5.41
CA ASN A 26 -5.26 -14.27 -4.78
C ASN A 26 -4.18 -13.40 -4.14
N GLN A 27 -4.02 -13.52 -2.82
CA GLN A 27 -2.95 -12.83 -2.11
C GLN A 27 -1.61 -13.43 -2.55
N VAL A 28 -0.68 -12.57 -2.93
CA VAL A 28 0.69 -12.92 -3.28
C VAL A 28 1.60 -12.27 -2.25
N SER A 29 2.34 -13.08 -1.49
CA SER A 29 3.34 -12.57 -0.56
C SER A 29 4.52 -12.00 -1.33
N TYR A 30 5.03 -10.85 -0.89
CA TYR A 30 6.22 -10.21 -1.42
C TYR A 30 7.06 -9.67 -0.26
N GLU A 31 8.36 -9.94 -0.29
CA GLU A 31 9.30 -9.43 0.71
C GLU A 31 9.92 -8.11 0.22
N VAL A 32 9.87 -7.08 1.07
CA VAL A 32 10.47 -5.78 0.79
C VAL A 32 11.62 -5.56 1.77
N ASP A 33 12.85 -5.57 1.27
CA ASP A 33 14.02 -5.12 2.02
C ASP A 33 14.18 -3.61 1.83
N LEU A 34 14.17 -2.86 2.94
CA LEU A 34 14.36 -1.40 2.94
C LEU A 34 15.83 -1.01 2.76
N GLY A 35 16.77 -1.93 2.93
CA GLY A 35 18.21 -1.65 2.96
C GLY A 35 18.70 -0.90 4.20
N GLU A 36 17.77 -0.50 5.08
CA GLU A 36 18.03 0.21 6.34
C GLU A 36 16.92 -0.05 7.36
N LEU A 37 17.21 0.21 8.63
CA LEU A 37 16.23 0.08 9.71
C LEU A 37 15.09 1.09 9.56
N LEU A 38 13.86 0.65 9.84
CA LEU A 38 12.67 1.50 9.79
C LEU A 38 12.74 2.67 10.80
N ARG A 39 13.24 2.40 12.03
CA ARG A 39 13.34 3.37 13.14
C ARG A 39 11.98 4.00 13.47
N ASP A 40 11.92 5.33 13.57
CA ASP A 40 10.72 6.09 13.95
C ASP A 40 9.80 6.41 12.75
N ARG A 41 10.02 5.77 11.60
CA ARG A 41 9.25 6.02 10.37
C ARG A 41 8.02 5.15 10.32
N ALA A 42 6.89 5.73 9.91
CA ALA A 42 5.69 4.95 9.63
C ALA A 42 5.83 4.15 8.32
N LEU A 43 5.22 2.96 8.26
CA LEU A 43 5.01 2.26 6.99
C LEU A 43 3.65 2.65 6.42
N VAL A 44 3.65 3.09 5.17
CA VAL A 44 2.49 3.64 4.47
C VAL A 44 2.26 2.88 3.17
N ASP A 45 1.03 2.44 2.95
CA ASP A 45 0.58 1.85 1.69
C ASP A 45 0.21 2.96 0.71
N GLY A 46 1.00 3.09 -0.36
CA GLY A 46 0.83 4.17 -1.32
C GLY A 46 -0.45 4.07 -2.15
N GLN A 47 -1.05 2.88 -2.29
CA GLN A 47 -2.33 2.74 -3.00
C GLN A 47 -3.52 3.30 -2.20
N CYS A 48 -3.34 3.50 -0.90
CA CYS A 48 -4.33 4.12 -0.01
C CYS A 48 -4.14 5.63 0.17
N LEU A 49 -3.12 6.24 -0.43
CA LEU A 49 -2.97 7.70 -0.45
C LEU A 49 -4.02 8.34 -1.38
N PRO A 50 -4.34 9.64 -1.21
CA PRO A 50 -5.35 10.31 -2.03
C PRO A 50 -5.14 10.19 -3.55
N ASP A 51 -3.86 10.13 -3.99
CA ASP A 51 -3.50 10.00 -5.41
C ASP A 51 -3.35 8.53 -5.88
N GLY A 52 -3.62 7.55 -5.00
CA GLY A 52 -3.58 6.12 -5.30
C GLY A 52 -4.84 5.62 -6.03
N GLU A 53 -4.80 4.37 -6.51
CA GLU A 53 -5.95 3.75 -7.21
C GLU A 53 -6.93 3.04 -6.26
N ALA A 54 -6.52 2.76 -5.01
CA ALA A 54 -7.34 2.06 -4.03
C ALA A 54 -7.92 2.90 -2.86
N PRO A 55 -7.90 4.26 -2.83
CA PRO A 55 -8.19 5.03 -1.62
C PRO A 55 -9.63 4.85 -1.10
N THR A 56 -10.55 4.42 -1.97
CA THR A 56 -11.96 4.20 -1.64
C THR A 56 -12.28 2.73 -1.29
N THR A 57 -11.31 1.83 -1.37
CA THR A 57 -11.51 0.43 -1.01
C THR A 57 -11.67 0.25 0.49
N SER A 58 -12.38 -0.80 0.91
CA SER A 58 -12.57 -1.11 2.34
C SER A 58 -11.25 -1.30 3.10
N PHE A 59 -10.18 -1.75 2.42
CA PHE A 59 -8.85 -1.91 3.00
C PHE A 59 -8.12 -0.60 3.27
N CYS A 60 -8.52 0.49 2.60
CA CYS A 60 -7.97 1.83 2.77
C CYS A 60 -8.87 2.71 3.65
N ALA A 61 -10.02 2.21 4.11
CA ALA A 61 -11.00 2.99 4.87
C ALA A 61 -10.46 3.58 6.18
N THR A 62 -9.48 2.92 6.81
CA THR A 62 -8.80 3.40 8.04
C THR A 62 -7.58 4.28 7.75
N GLY A 63 -7.35 4.65 6.48
CA GLY A 63 -6.18 5.39 6.02
C GLY A 63 -5.02 4.49 5.57
N PRO A 64 -3.90 5.11 5.13
CA PRO A 64 -2.83 4.41 4.43
C PRO A 64 -1.76 3.81 5.37
N THR A 65 -1.76 4.18 6.64
CA THR A 65 -0.76 3.71 7.61
C THR A 65 -0.96 2.22 7.93
N ARG A 66 0.07 1.42 7.72
CA ARG A 66 0.08 -0.02 8.04
C ARG A 66 0.84 -0.35 9.31
N PHE A 67 1.79 0.50 9.69
CA PHE A 67 2.55 0.38 10.92
C PHE A 67 3.02 1.75 11.40
N ARG A 68 2.98 1.96 12.72
CA ARG A 68 3.63 3.05 13.44
C ARG A 68 4.42 2.47 14.61
N PRO A 69 5.68 2.90 14.82
CA PRO A 69 6.47 2.56 16.00
C PRO A 69 5.81 3.00 17.31
#